data_AF-A0A2N1NPG1-F1
#
_entry.id   AF-A0A2N1NPG1-F1
#
_cell.length_a   1.000
_cell.length_b   1.000
_cell.length_c   1.000
_cell.angle_alpha   90.00
_cell.angle_beta   90.00
_cell.angle_gamma   90.00
#
_symmetry.space_group_name_H-M   'P 1'
#
loop_
_entity.id
_entity.type
_entity.pdbx_description
1 polymer ?
#
loop_
_entity_poly.entity_id
_entity_poly.type
_entity_poly.pdbx_seq_one_letter_code
_entity_poly.pdbx_strand_id
1 'polypeptide(L)'
;MKFSEINLKSGSDRLEGEDDKNFQDLLKACRSGDLERVESGHYDIVKFLLENGARCERNTFEGERCIYGALTLKIRQLLSSYKYTKAVDEILPYRKFFSQLLERPFESFSDVTFKFFVSTDLAKPVEIPAHRFVLYARSSFFASNFQTIWRSYKIIEIREIQIHPICFREMLRYLYTGEVVSISDDLMNNMIQLCNYVRLDNLVKRYEDVKNVKNVQERNKMELQQIQQDFTNFLKNVLLGGKQYFYDYSDKKGYSIQSGINGVGCNNTEPKFIGPQQFAQHDVCIRVEDEILPCHKAVFTGRSEYFNAMFNGPFAKSIMKQPIVTVSDLSPGIFALILEFIYTDKCDIPDSAAYEVLIKSDMFLLDKLKSLASIVLTSSSEPLEDIYVLMRTAIDLNIERLERWCSRWFAEHLSEVLEDQRFLDLIDESAHSIQKRQETDTIPFVDDLRYWLSKKNSVLEEDIDKKSGKVREDEDITAWETEYNSSLEKIDQILLKLNLDA
;
A
#
# COMPACT_ATOMS: atom_id res chain seq x y z
N MET A 1 0.47 7.84 -14.40
CA MET A 1 0.63 8.64 -15.64
C MET A 1 0.09 7.88 -16.83
N LYS A 2 -0.78 8.50 -17.64
CA LYS A 2 -0.95 8.07 -19.03
C LYS A 2 0.28 8.55 -19.80
N PHE A 3 0.96 7.62 -20.48
CA PHE A 3 2.19 7.85 -21.27
C PHE A 3 2.00 8.75 -22.51
N SER A 4 0.88 9.48 -22.63
CA SER A 4 0.53 10.26 -23.82
C SER A 4 1.25 11.61 -23.96
N GLU A 5 2.05 12.04 -22.98
CA GLU A 5 2.58 13.42 -22.94
C GLU A 5 4.12 13.52 -22.93
N ILE A 6 4.86 12.41 -23.08
CA ILE A 6 6.31 12.49 -23.30
C ILE A 6 6.57 12.78 -24.78
N ASN A 7 6.92 14.03 -25.08
CA ASN A 7 7.24 14.50 -26.42
C ASN A 7 8.67 14.07 -26.80
N LEU A 8 8.83 12.83 -27.30
CA LEU A 8 10.12 12.29 -27.81
C LEU A 8 10.47 12.86 -29.21
N LYS A 9 10.25 14.16 -29.44
CA LYS A 9 10.61 14.82 -30.72
C LYS A 9 12.11 15.08 -30.88
N SER A 10 12.93 14.89 -29.86
CA SER A 10 14.38 15.11 -29.96
C SER A 10 15.17 13.89 -30.49
N GLY A 11 14.49 12.79 -30.84
CA GLY A 11 15.11 11.57 -31.36
C GLY A 11 14.81 11.26 -32.82
N SER A 12 13.92 12.01 -33.49
CA SER A 12 13.50 11.72 -34.87
C SER A 12 14.63 11.87 -35.89
N ASP A 13 15.65 12.66 -35.59
CA ASP A 13 16.65 13.05 -36.59
C ASP A 13 17.77 12.01 -36.74
N ARG A 14 17.68 10.83 -36.12
CA ARG A 14 18.76 9.83 -36.12
C ARG A 14 18.43 8.45 -36.67
N LEU A 15 17.20 8.16 -37.08
CA LEU A 15 16.84 6.83 -37.59
C LEU A 15 15.87 6.96 -38.77
N GLU A 16 16.41 7.28 -39.94
CA GLU A 16 15.70 7.10 -41.21
C GLU A 16 16.05 5.72 -41.79
N GLY A 17 15.09 4.79 -41.75
CA GLY A 17 15.14 3.50 -42.45
C GLY A 17 14.60 2.33 -41.63
N GLU A 18 13.58 1.62 -42.13
CA GLU A 18 12.93 0.38 -41.62
C GLU A 18 12.47 0.32 -40.13
N ASP A 19 12.86 1.29 -39.28
CA ASP A 19 12.69 1.30 -37.82
C ASP A 19 11.31 1.76 -37.31
N ASP A 20 10.41 2.18 -38.20
CA ASP A 20 9.11 2.76 -37.82
C ASP A 20 8.16 1.71 -37.21
N LYS A 21 8.30 0.43 -37.59
CA LYS A 21 7.49 -0.67 -37.03
C LYS A 21 7.97 -1.07 -35.62
N ASN A 22 9.29 -1.15 -35.43
CA ASN A 22 9.92 -1.47 -34.15
C ASN A 22 9.67 -0.38 -33.10
N PHE A 23 9.65 0.89 -33.50
CA PHE A 23 9.34 2.00 -32.60
C PHE A 23 7.87 2.01 -32.16
N GLN A 24 6.94 1.63 -33.03
CA GLN A 24 5.52 1.48 -32.68
C GLN A 24 5.27 0.29 -31.75
N ASP A 25 5.95 -0.84 -31.96
CA ASP A 25 5.87 -1.99 -31.06
C ASP A 25 6.51 -1.71 -29.69
N LEU A 26 7.60 -0.92 -29.67
CA LEU A 26 8.21 -0.36 -28.46
C LEU A 26 7.23 0.53 -27.67
N LEU A 27 6.53 1.44 -28.36
CA LEU A 27 5.50 2.28 -27.74
C LEU A 27 4.32 1.46 -27.21
N LYS A 28 4.01 0.32 -27.85
CA LYS A 28 2.92 -0.59 -27.45
C LYS A 28 3.30 -1.40 -26.22
N ALA A 29 4.53 -1.91 -26.14
CA ALA A 29 5.08 -2.63 -24.99
C ALA A 29 5.25 -1.73 -23.76
N CYS A 30 5.77 -0.50 -23.94
CA CYS A 30 5.86 0.50 -22.87
C CYS A 30 4.48 0.91 -22.29
N ARG A 31 3.41 0.84 -23.10
CA ARG A 31 2.04 1.17 -22.66
C ARG A 31 1.33 0.02 -21.95
N SER A 32 1.67 -1.24 -22.25
CA SER A 32 1.06 -2.41 -21.60
C SER A 32 1.84 -2.91 -20.39
N GLY A 33 3.14 -2.58 -20.27
CA GLY A 33 4.01 -3.13 -19.22
C GLY A 33 4.55 -4.52 -19.56
N ASP A 34 4.21 -5.04 -20.74
CA ASP A 34 4.58 -6.39 -21.19
C ASP A 34 5.76 -6.32 -22.15
N LEU A 35 6.89 -6.91 -21.74
CA LEU A 35 8.07 -7.16 -22.58
C LEU A 35 7.78 -8.16 -23.72
N GLU A 36 6.63 -8.85 -23.69
CA GLU A 36 6.24 -9.94 -24.58
C GLU A 36 6.17 -9.58 -26.07
N ARG A 37 5.95 -8.30 -26.40
CA ARG A 37 5.77 -7.85 -27.78
C ARG A 37 7.05 -7.35 -28.46
N VAL A 38 8.16 -7.29 -27.74
CA VAL A 38 9.42 -6.83 -28.32
C VAL A 38 10.22 -8.05 -28.75
N GLU A 39 10.10 -8.44 -30.02
CA GLU A 39 11.06 -9.35 -30.67
C GLU A 39 12.43 -8.65 -30.77
N SER A 40 13.15 -8.49 -29.66
CA SER A 40 14.39 -7.71 -29.63
C SER A 40 15.62 -8.59 -29.40
N GLY A 41 16.40 -8.74 -30.46
CA GLY A 41 17.83 -9.05 -30.36
C GLY A 41 18.67 -7.88 -29.81
N HIS A 42 18.04 -6.78 -29.40
CA HIS A 42 18.68 -5.52 -29.02
C HIS A 42 18.81 -5.38 -27.51
N TYR A 43 20.02 -5.68 -27.00
CA TYR A 43 20.37 -5.65 -25.58
C TYR A 43 20.06 -4.30 -24.90
N ASP A 44 20.36 -3.17 -25.55
CA ASP A 44 20.17 -1.83 -24.97
C ASP A 44 18.69 -1.49 -24.77
N ILE A 45 17.81 -2.01 -25.63
CA ILE A 45 16.36 -1.83 -25.54
C ILE A 45 15.81 -2.63 -24.36
N VAL A 46 16.18 -3.92 -24.26
CA VAL A 46 15.77 -4.77 -23.13
C VAL A 46 16.26 -4.17 -21.81
N LYS A 47 17.50 -3.67 -21.78
CA LYS A 47 18.06 -2.99 -20.61
C LYS A 47 17.25 -1.75 -20.24
N PHE A 48 16.95 -0.88 -21.21
CA PHE A 48 16.15 0.32 -20.98
C PHE A 48 14.73 -0.01 -20.49
N LEU A 49 14.08 -1.03 -21.05
CA LEU A 49 12.74 -1.46 -20.64
C LEU A 49 12.72 -1.98 -19.19
N LEU A 50 13.71 -2.81 -18.82
CA LEU A 50 13.89 -3.29 -17.45
C LEU A 50 14.18 -2.12 -16.48
N GLU A 51 15.02 -1.16 -16.89
CA GLU A 51 15.32 0.05 -16.10
C GLU A 51 14.10 0.97 -15.92
N ASN A 52 13.09 0.85 -16.80
CA ASN A 52 11.84 1.62 -16.77
C ASN A 52 10.62 0.79 -16.35
N GLY A 53 10.83 -0.36 -15.71
CA GLY A 53 9.80 -1.08 -14.96
C GLY A 53 9.05 -2.18 -15.72
N ALA A 54 9.50 -2.59 -16.90
CA ALA A 54 8.98 -3.77 -17.58
C ALA A 54 9.36 -5.06 -16.83
N ARG A 55 8.50 -6.09 -16.86
CA ARG A 55 8.62 -7.30 -16.02
C ARG A 55 8.92 -8.56 -16.84
N CYS A 56 9.69 -9.48 -16.26
CA CYS A 56 9.95 -10.82 -16.80
C CYS A 56 9.99 -11.83 -15.64
N GLU A 57 8.86 -12.48 -15.34
CA GLU A 57 8.70 -13.34 -14.15
C GLU A 57 9.01 -14.81 -14.45
N ARG A 58 10.10 -15.33 -13.87
CA ARG A 58 10.55 -16.72 -14.10
C ARG A 58 9.53 -17.81 -13.77
N ASN A 59 8.59 -17.53 -12.87
CA ASN A 59 7.61 -18.52 -12.40
C ASN A 59 6.29 -18.41 -13.16
N THR A 60 6.23 -17.56 -14.18
CA THR A 60 5.10 -17.48 -15.10
C THR A 60 5.50 -18.18 -16.40
N PHE A 61 4.54 -18.88 -17.00
CA PHE A 61 4.72 -19.49 -18.31
C PHE A 61 5.25 -18.49 -19.36
N GLU A 62 4.82 -17.24 -19.25
CA GLU A 62 5.21 -16.13 -20.13
C GLU A 62 6.66 -15.68 -19.90
N GLY A 63 7.10 -15.53 -18.65
CA GLY A 63 8.49 -15.16 -18.35
C GLY A 63 9.49 -16.28 -18.60
N GLU A 64 9.11 -17.56 -18.45
CA GLU A 64 9.92 -18.67 -18.93
C GLU A 64 10.12 -18.57 -20.45
N ARG A 65 9.05 -18.36 -21.22
CA ARG A 65 9.12 -18.16 -22.68
C ARG A 65 9.99 -16.96 -23.07
N CYS A 66 9.95 -15.86 -22.31
CA CYS A 66 10.80 -14.69 -22.56
C CYS A 66 12.30 -15.02 -22.39
N ILE A 67 12.66 -15.78 -21.35
CA ILE A 67 14.06 -16.19 -21.08
C ILE A 67 14.55 -17.24 -22.09
N TYR A 68 13.68 -18.20 -22.44
CA TYR A 68 13.99 -19.21 -23.45
C TYR A 68 14.09 -18.60 -24.85
N GLY A 69 13.20 -17.66 -25.19
CA GLY A 69 13.15 -16.94 -26.48
C GLY A 69 14.18 -15.82 -26.65
N ALA A 70 14.95 -15.49 -25.61
CA ALA A 70 16.01 -14.48 -25.71
C ALA A 70 17.08 -14.88 -26.74
N LEU A 71 17.21 -14.06 -27.80
CA LEU A 71 18.07 -14.31 -28.97
C LEU A 71 19.58 -14.33 -28.67
N THR A 72 20.03 -13.75 -27.55
CA THR A 72 21.45 -13.71 -27.17
C THR A 72 21.68 -14.10 -25.71
N LEU A 73 22.83 -14.72 -25.45
CA LEU A 73 23.25 -15.09 -24.08
C LEU A 73 23.37 -13.85 -23.17
N LYS A 74 23.77 -12.69 -23.71
CA LYS A 74 23.83 -11.43 -22.96
C LYS A 74 22.45 -10.96 -22.49
N ILE A 75 21.42 -11.04 -23.35
CA ILE A 75 20.04 -10.70 -22.98
C ILE A 75 19.51 -11.71 -21.97
N ARG A 76 19.76 -13.02 -22.16
CA ARG A 76 19.38 -14.05 -21.19
C ARG A 76 20.03 -13.83 -19.83
N GLN A 77 21.31 -13.44 -19.80
CA GLN A 77 22.03 -13.09 -18.58
C GLN A 77 21.50 -11.80 -17.95
N LEU A 78 21.10 -10.80 -18.74
CA LEU A 78 20.49 -9.56 -18.25
C LEU A 78 19.10 -9.81 -17.63
N LEU A 79 18.23 -10.52 -18.32
CA LEU A 79 16.94 -10.98 -17.80
C LEU A 79 17.13 -11.86 -16.56
N SER A 80 18.23 -12.62 -16.52
CA SER A 80 18.57 -13.47 -15.39
C SER A 80 19.22 -12.74 -14.20
N SER A 81 19.94 -11.65 -14.45
CA SER A 81 20.67 -10.86 -13.45
C SER A 81 19.77 -9.88 -12.73
N TYR A 82 18.70 -9.44 -13.40
CA TYR A 82 17.50 -8.89 -12.76
C TYR A 82 16.76 -10.03 -12.03
N LYS A 83 17.45 -10.67 -11.07
CA LYS A 83 16.83 -11.56 -10.09
C LYS A 83 15.80 -10.73 -9.35
N TYR A 84 14.54 -11.12 -9.49
CA TYR A 84 13.47 -10.64 -8.65
C TYR A 84 13.84 -10.94 -7.18
N THR A 85 14.25 -9.93 -6.43
CA THR A 85 13.59 -9.72 -5.14
C THR A 85 12.17 -9.28 -5.48
N LYS A 86 11.20 -9.76 -4.72
CA LYS A 86 9.76 -9.41 -4.73
C LYS A 86 9.44 -7.90 -4.60
N ALA A 87 10.37 -7.01 -4.91
CA ALA A 87 10.15 -5.58 -4.95
C ALA A 87 9.41 -5.21 -6.25
N VAL A 88 8.10 -5.50 -6.28
CA VAL A 88 7.17 -4.44 -6.71
C VAL A 88 7.67 -3.18 -6.01
N ASP A 89 7.87 -2.06 -6.70
CA ASP A 89 8.16 -0.80 -6.00
C ASP A 89 7.02 -0.58 -5.00
N GLU A 90 7.22 -1.01 -3.75
CA GLU A 90 6.17 -1.16 -2.75
C GLU A 90 5.50 0.19 -2.48
N ILE A 91 6.16 1.26 -2.90
CA ILE A 91 5.81 2.65 -2.70
C ILE A 91 5.12 3.26 -3.93
N LEU A 92 5.10 2.57 -5.08
CA LEU A 92 4.40 3.01 -6.28
C LEU A 92 2.90 3.29 -6.03
N PRO A 93 2.14 2.46 -5.28
CA PRO A 93 0.75 2.77 -4.94
C PRO A 93 0.61 4.04 -4.10
N TYR A 94 1.52 4.27 -3.16
CA TYR A 94 1.53 5.48 -2.31
C TYR A 94 1.84 6.75 -3.10
N ARG A 95 2.83 6.71 -4.00
CA ARG A 95 3.10 7.83 -4.92
C ARG A 95 1.94 8.08 -5.88
N LYS A 96 1.33 7.01 -6.41
CA LYS A 96 0.18 7.10 -7.31
C LYS A 96 -0.99 7.84 -6.66
N PHE A 97 -1.22 7.63 -5.37
CA PHE A 97 -2.23 8.37 -4.61
C PHE A 97 -2.00 9.89 -4.69
N PHE A 98 -0.80 10.39 -4.37
CA PHE A 98 -0.52 11.83 -4.47
C PHE A 98 -0.54 12.36 -5.90
N SER A 99 -0.09 11.57 -6.88
CA SER A 99 -0.24 11.94 -8.29
C SER A 99 -1.71 12.14 -8.68
N GLN A 100 -2.61 11.25 -8.22
CA GLN A 100 -4.05 11.37 -8.48
C GLN A 100 -4.65 12.62 -7.80
N LEU A 101 -4.25 12.93 -6.58
CA LEU A 101 -4.67 14.17 -5.91
C LEU A 101 -4.27 15.41 -6.71
N LEU A 102 -3.05 15.45 -7.22
CA LEU A 102 -2.54 16.57 -8.00
C LEU A 102 -3.22 16.70 -9.37
N GLU A 103 -3.49 15.57 -10.03
CA GLU A 103 -4.09 15.52 -11.37
C GLU A 103 -5.60 15.84 -11.36
N ARG A 104 -6.33 15.47 -10.30
CA ARG A 104 -7.80 15.63 -10.21
C ARG A 104 -8.27 16.34 -8.93
N PRO A 105 -7.77 17.56 -8.65
CA PRO A 105 -7.96 18.22 -7.36
C PRO A 105 -9.43 18.50 -7.00
N PHE A 106 -10.31 18.75 -7.97
CA PHE A 106 -11.73 18.98 -7.71
C PHE A 106 -12.50 17.70 -7.38
N GLU A 107 -12.07 16.56 -7.92
CA GLU A 107 -12.66 15.24 -7.62
C GLU A 107 -12.07 14.65 -6.33
N SER A 108 -10.98 15.23 -5.81
CA SER A 108 -10.20 14.69 -4.70
C SER A 108 -10.19 15.57 -3.44
N PHE A 109 -11.22 16.38 -3.22
CA PHE A 109 -11.38 17.21 -2.01
C PHE A 109 -10.31 18.29 -1.83
N SER A 110 -9.88 18.97 -2.89
CA SER A 110 -9.08 20.20 -2.73
C SER A 110 -9.79 21.24 -1.87
N ASP A 111 -9.06 21.82 -0.91
CA ASP A 111 -9.57 22.69 0.15
C ASP A 111 -8.93 24.08 0.13
N VAL A 112 -8.01 24.33 -0.80
CA VAL A 112 -7.42 25.64 -1.06
C VAL A 112 -7.19 25.87 -2.55
N THR A 113 -7.37 27.11 -3.02
CA THR A 113 -7.08 27.53 -4.39
C THR A 113 -6.20 28.78 -4.39
N PHE A 114 -5.08 28.72 -5.08
CA PHE A 114 -4.18 29.85 -5.28
C PHE A 114 -4.56 30.60 -6.56
N LYS A 115 -4.82 31.89 -6.44
CA LYS A 115 -5.18 32.79 -7.55
C LYS A 115 -4.01 33.69 -7.91
N PHE A 116 -3.58 33.60 -9.16
CA PHE A 116 -2.49 34.43 -9.70
C PHE A 116 -3.04 35.46 -10.68
N PHE A 117 -2.62 36.71 -10.52
CA PHE A 117 -2.94 37.80 -11.41
C PHE A 117 -1.72 38.09 -12.30
N VAL A 118 -1.71 37.56 -13.52
CA VAL A 118 -0.62 37.79 -14.48
C VAL A 118 -0.89 39.12 -15.20
N SER A 119 0.13 39.98 -15.27
CA SER A 119 0.00 41.38 -15.71
C SER A 119 -0.39 41.57 -17.18
N THR A 120 -0.31 40.52 -18.00
CA THR A 120 -0.44 40.62 -19.46
C THR A 120 -1.85 40.37 -20.00
N ASP A 121 -2.77 39.81 -19.20
CA ASP A 121 -4.14 39.53 -19.68
C ASP A 121 -5.18 39.74 -18.57
N LEU A 122 -5.88 40.88 -18.64
CA LEU A 122 -6.87 41.32 -17.64
C LEU A 122 -8.16 40.49 -17.62
N ALA A 123 -8.25 39.38 -18.36
CA ALA A 123 -9.52 38.68 -18.56
C ALA A 123 -9.82 37.59 -17.52
N LYS A 124 -8.85 36.81 -17.01
CA LYS A 124 -9.10 35.76 -15.98
C LYS A 124 -7.85 35.44 -15.13
N PRO A 125 -7.96 35.37 -13.79
CA PRO A 125 -6.87 34.91 -12.94
C PRO A 125 -6.59 33.41 -13.19
N VAL A 126 -5.32 33.01 -13.06
CA VAL A 126 -4.94 31.59 -13.09
C VAL A 126 -5.24 30.99 -11.73
N GLU A 127 -6.13 30.00 -11.68
CA GLU A 127 -6.52 29.27 -10.47
C GLU A 127 -5.78 27.93 -10.40
N ILE A 128 -5.13 27.67 -9.26
CA ILE A 128 -4.42 26.42 -8.99
C ILE A 128 -4.95 25.84 -7.66
N PRO A 129 -5.86 24.85 -7.73
CA PRO A 129 -6.35 24.16 -6.54
C PRO A 129 -5.27 23.23 -5.95
N ALA A 130 -5.29 23.04 -4.63
CA ALA A 130 -4.40 22.17 -3.89
C ALA A 130 -5.05 21.67 -2.59
N HIS A 131 -4.33 20.83 -1.85
CA HIS A 131 -4.70 20.24 -0.58
C HIS A 131 -3.79 20.78 0.51
N ARG A 132 -4.38 21.42 1.53
CA ARG A 132 -3.64 22.03 2.63
C ARG A 132 -2.83 21.01 3.40
N PHE A 133 -3.35 19.81 3.61
CA PHE A 133 -2.67 18.77 4.38
C PHE A 133 -1.34 18.33 3.73
N VAL A 134 -1.29 18.24 2.40
CA VAL A 134 -0.05 17.92 1.66
C VAL A 134 0.96 19.04 1.83
N LEU A 135 0.55 20.28 1.57
CA LEU A 135 1.43 21.45 1.66
C LEU A 135 1.89 21.70 3.10
N TYR A 136 1.03 21.46 4.08
CA TYR A 136 1.35 21.56 5.49
C TYR A 136 2.40 20.53 5.91
N ALA A 137 2.21 19.26 5.53
CA ALA A 137 3.16 18.20 5.86
C ALA A 137 4.54 18.45 5.21
N ARG A 138 4.55 18.97 3.99
CA ARG A 138 5.74 19.05 3.13
C ARG A 138 6.45 20.40 3.14
N SER A 139 5.90 21.40 3.82
CA SER A 139 6.51 22.74 3.87
C SER A 139 6.14 23.50 5.14
N SER A 140 7.16 23.88 5.91
CA SER A 140 7.02 24.70 7.10
C SER A 140 6.47 26.11 6.79
N PHE A 141 6.74 26.65 5.59
CA PHE A 141 6.17 27.91 5.13
C PHE A 141 4.65 27.79 4.98
N PHE A 142 4.15 26.80 4.24
CA PHE A 142 2.71 26.59 4.09
C PHE A 142 2.06 26.25 5.43
N ALA A 143 2.71 25.42 6.26
CA ALA A 143 2.23 25.08 7.59
C ALA A 143 2.01 26.32 8.46
N SER A 144 3.01 27.20 8.54
CA SER A 144 2.94 28.44 9.31
C SER A 144 1.85 29.38 8.80
N ASN A 145 1.74 29.55 7.47
CA ASN A 145 0.74 30.43 6.88
C ASN A 145 -0.69 29.91 7.08
N PHE A 146 -0.93 28.60 6.94
CA PHE A 146 -2.25 28.01 7.20
C PHE A 146 -2.67 28.06 8.66
N GLN A 147 -1.74 28.21 9.60
CA GLN A 147 -2.04 28.47 11.01
C GLN A 147 -2.31 29.95 11.31
N THR A 148 -1.84 30.85 10.45
CA THR A 148 -1.85 32.30 10.67
C THR A 148 -2.68 33.01 9.61
N ILE A 149 -2.03 33.70 8.66
CA ILE A 149 -2.65 34.63 7.72
C ILE A 149 -3.59 33.95 6.73
N TRP A 150 -3.41 32.66 6.45
CA TRP A 150 -4.23 31.89 5.50
C TRP A 150 -5.25 30.98 6.17
N ARG A 151 -5.40 31.05 7.50
CA ARG A 151 -6.22 30.11 8.28
C ARG A 151 -7.64 29.97 7.73
N SER A 152 -8.32 31.08 7.47
CA SER A 152 -9.74 31.09 7.07
C SER A 152 -9.98 31.22 5.55
N TYR A 153 -8.91 31.26 4.74
CA TYR A 153 -9.01 31.56 3.31
C TYR A 153 -9.01 30.31 2.44
N LYS A 154 -10.15 29.97 1.84
CA LYS A 154 -10.21 28.93 0.79
C LYS A 154 -9.56 29.37 -0.51
N ILE A 155 -9.53 30.67 -0.76
CA ILE A 155 -8.91 31.28 -1.94
C ILE A 155 -7.80 32.20 -1.44
N ILE A 156 -6.56 31.93 -1.88
CA ILE A 156 -5.39 32.72 -1.54
C ILE A 156 -4.95 33.46 -2.79
N GLU A 157 -5.01 34.78 -2.76
CA GLU A 157 -4.53 35.63 -3.83
C GLU A 157 -3.02 35.83 -3.71
N ILE A 158 -2.28 35.40 -4.73
CA ILE A 158 -0.86 35.65 -4.88
C ILE A 158 -0.70 36.87 -5.77
N ARG A 159 -0.24 37.98 -5.17
CA ARG A 159 -0.09 39.28 -5.83
C ARG A 159 1.37 39.62 -6.11
N GLU A 160 2.28 38.78 -5.66
CA GLU A 160 3.70 38.86 -5.93
C GLU A 160 3.96 38.63 -7.42
N ILE A 161 4.24 39.74 -8.13
CA ILE A 161 4.45 39.80 -9.59
C ILE A 161 5.54 38.81 -10.09
N GLN A 162 6.44 38.36 -9.20
CA GLN A 162 7.55 37.46 -9.52
C GLN A 162 7.20 35.96 -9.42
N ILE A 163 6.03 35.58 -8.90
CA ILE A 163 5.65 34.16 -8.81
C ILE A 163 4.92 33.74 -10.08
N HIS A 164 5.68 33.10 -10.99
CA HIS A 164 5.11 32.58 -12.22
C HIS A 164 4.23 31.34 -11.97
N PRO A 165 2.99 31.27 -12.50
CA PRO A 165 2.07 30.16 -12.24
C PRO A 165 2.61 28.77 -12.64
N ILE A 166 3.41 28.69 -13.71
CA ILE A 166 4.04 27.42 -14.13
C ILE A 166 5.03 26.94 -13.07
N CYS A 167 5.89 27.83 -12.54
CA CYS A 167 6.84 27.47 -11.48
C CYS A 167 6.10 27.00 -10.22
N PHE A 168 4.96 27.64 -9.89
CA PHE A 168 4.12 27.21 -8.79
C PHE A 168 3.53 25.81 -9.01
N ARG A 169 3.06 25.47 -10.22
CA ARG A 169 2.58 24.11 -10.54
C ARG A 169 3.67 23.06 -10.39
N GLU A 170 4.89 23.34 -10.84
CA GLU A 170 6.01 22.40 -10.71
C GLU A 170 6.51 22.27 -9.27
N MET A 171 6.46 23.35 -8.49
CA MET A 171 6.67 23.29 -7.04
C MET A 171 5.63 22.39 -6.36
N LEU A 172 4.35 22.52 -6.72
CA LEU A 172 3.31 21.62 -6.20
C LEU A 172 3.59 20.16 -6.59
N ARG A 173 4.00 19.90 -7.84
CA ARG A 173 4.39 18.55 -8.27
C ARG A 173 5.46 17.96 -7.35
N TYR A 174 6.52 18.71 -7.07
CA TYR A 174 7.55 18.26 -6.14
C TYR A 174 7.01 17.99 -4.73
N LEU A 175 6.16 18.86 -4.19
CA LEU A 175 5.61 18.68 -2.85
C LEU A 175 4.73 17.42 -2.76
N TYR A 176 3.99 17.08 -3.81
CA TYR A 176 3.10 15.90 -3.84
C TYR A 176 3.84 14.60 -4.14
N THR A 177 4.71 14.60 -5.15
CA THR A 177 5.25 13.35 -5.72
C THR A 177 6.76 13.21 -5.55
N GLY A 178 7.46 14.26 -5.11
CA GLY A 178 8.91 14.32 -5.07
C GLY A 178 9.56 14.42 -6.46
N GLU A 179 8.75 14.48 -7.52
CA GLU A 179 9.23 14.59 -8.90
C GLU A 179 9.71 16.00 -9.19
N VAL A 180 10.82 16.07 -9.93
CA VAL A 180 11.35 17.32 -10.46
C VAL A 180 11.35 17.21 -11.97
N VAL A 181 10.67 18.16 -12.63
CA VAL A 181 10.58 18.26 -14.08
C VAL A 181 11.49 19.37 -14.56
N SER A 182 12.08 19.21 -15.75
CA SER A 182 12.87 20.26 -16.40
C SER A 182 12.00 21.48 -16.67
N ILE A 183 12.41 22.63 -16.14
CA ILE A 183 11.81 23.92 -16.44
C ILE A 183 12.67 24.61 -17.49
N SER A 184 12.06 25.41 -18.36
CA SER A 184 12.76 26.16 -19.40
C SER A 184 13.72 27.18 -18.78
N ASP A 185 14.84 27.45 -19.45
CA ASP A 185 15.92 28.29 -18.92
C ASP A 185 15.45 29.71 -18.55
N ASP A 186 14.48 30.24 -19.29
CA ASP A 186 13.83 31.53 -19.07
C ASP A 186 12.98 31.58 -17.78
N LEU A 187 12.48 30.44 -17.31
CA LEU A 187 11.71 30.33 -16.07
C LEU A 187 12.54 29.84 -14.87
N MET A 188 13.76 29.36 -15.10
CA MET A 188 14.62 28.81 -14.04
C MET A 188 14.87 29.81 -12.91
N ASN A 189 15.17 31.07 -13.24
CA ASN A 189 15.37 32.12 -12.23
C ASN A 189 14.11 32.37 -11.39
N ASN A 190 12.92 32.35 -12.03
CA ASN A 190 11.64 32.48 -11.32
C ASN A 190 11.39 31.28 -10.40
N MET A 191 11.77 30.07 -10.83
CA MET A 191 11.65 28.87 -10.01
C MET A 191 12.54 28.94 -8.77
N ILE A 192 13.81 29.31 -8.93
CA ILE A 192 14.75 29.43 -7.80
C ILE A 192 14.30 30.52 -6.82
N GLN A 193 13.84 31.67 -7.33
CA GLN A 193 13.26 32.74 -6.49
C GLN A 193 12.04 32.26 -5.72
N LEU A 194 11.12 31.53 -6.36
CA LEU A 194 9.95 30.94 -5.70
C LEU A 194 10.39 29.97 -4.61
N CYS A 195 11.29 29.03 -4.90
CA CYS A 195 11.74 28.04 -3.93
C CYS A 195 12.40 28.70 -2.71
N ASN A 196 13.21 29.74 -2.91
CA ASN A 196 13.81 30.52 -1.82
C ASN A 196 12.74 31.25 -0.99
N TYR A 197 11.74 31.83 -1.64
CA TYR A 197 10.63 32.52 -0.97
C TYR A 197 9.82 31.56 -0.08
N VAL A 198 9.47 30.36 -0.59
CA VAL A 198 8.75 29.33 0.17
C VAL A 198 9.65 28.44 1.04
N ARG A 199 10.96 28.69 1.06
CA ARG A 199 11.98 27.96 1.83
C ARG A 199 12.05 26.45 1.51
N LEU A 200 12.08 26.11 0.23
CA LEU A 200 12.25 24.74 -0.28
C LEU A 200 13.69 24.50 -0.76
N ASP A 201 14.65 24.54 0.16
CA ASP A 201 16.09 24.42 -0.14
C ASP A 201 16.44 23.09 -0.84
N ASN A 202 15.70 22.02 -0.52
CA ASN A 202 15.90 20.72 -1.16
C ASN A 202 15.54 20.78 -2.65
N LEU A 203 14.47 21.49 -3.03
CA LEU A 203 14.08 21.64 -4.43
C LEU A 203 15.08 22.50 -5.21
N VAL A 204 15.63 23.55 -4.58
CA VAL A 204 16.73 24.35 -5.16
C VAL A 204 17.92 23.46 -5.52
N LYS A 205 18.40 22.67 -4.56
CA LYS A 205 19.50 21.71 -4.78
C LYS A 205 19.18 20.74 -5.91
N ARG A 206 17.93 20.28 -6.00
CA ARG A 206 17.51 19.35 -7.06
C ARG A 206 17.62 19.97 -8.45
N TYR A 207 17.30 21.25 -8.63
CA TYR A 207 17.47 21.97 -9.90
C TYR A 207 18.94 22.26 -10.24
N GLU A 208 19.76 22.55 -9.24
CA GLU A 208 21.21 22.74 -9.43
C GLU A 208 21.92 21.43 -9.82
N ASP A 209 21.47 20.31 -9.27
CA ASP A 209 22.05 18.97 -9.44
C ASP A 209 21.59 18.21 -10.69
N VAL A 210 20.65 18.74 -11.50
CA VAL A 210 20.10 18.06 -12.70
C VAL A 210 21.20 17.67 -13.69
N LYS A 211 22.34 18.37 -13.68
CA LYS A 211 23.50 18.08 -14.53
C LYS A 211 24.27 16.80 -14.14
N ASN A 212 23.97 16.18 -13.00
CA ASN A 212 24.68 15.02 -12.47
C ASN A 212 23.78 13.77 -12.44
N VAL A 213 23.80 13.00 -13.53
CA VAL A 213 22.88 11.85 -13.80
C VAL A 213 23.16 10.63 -12.92
N LYS A 214 24.34 10.54 -12.29
CA LYS A 214 24.83 9.29 -11.69
C LYS A 214 24.03 8.73 -10.50
N ASN A 215 23.14 9.50 -9.85
CA ASN A 215 22.45 9.07 -8.62
C ASN A 215 20.91 9.31 -8.65
N VAL A 216 20.27 9.37 -9.82
CA VAL A 216 18.83 9.75 -9.91
C VAL A 216 17.90 8.78 -9.18
N GLN A 217 18.12 7.46 -9.31
CA GLN A 217 17.28 6.45 -8.66
C GLN A 217 17.38 6.50 -7.13
N GLU A 218 18.60 6.57 -6.59
CA GLU A 218 18.83 6.71 -5.15
C GLU A 218 18.20 7.99 -4.59
N ARG A 219 18.33 9.10 -5.30
CA ARG A 219 17.71 10.38 -4.91
C ARG A 219 16.18 10.29 -4.88
N ASN A 220 15.58 9.68 -5.90
CA ASN A 220 14.13 9.51 -5.94
C ASN A 220 13.65 8.61 -4.78
N LYS A 221 14.42 7.58 -4.42
CA LYS A 221 14.14 6.73 -3.25
C LYS A 221 14.24 7.52 -1.94
N MET A 222 15.29 8.33 -1.75
CA MET A 222 15.46 9.17 -0.56
C MET A 222 14.35 10.21 -0.43
N GLU A 223 13.95 10.86 -1.54
CA GLU A 223 12.86 11.84 -1.54
C GLU A 223 11.53 11.20 -1.13
N LEU A 224 11.28 9.99 -1.61
CA LEU A 224 10.07 9.26 -1.25
C LEU A 224 10.05 8.83 0.22
N GLN A 225 11.20 8.41 0.76
CA GLN A 225 11.35 8.18 2.21
C GLN A 225 11.11 9.46 3.01
N GLN A 226 11.58 10.61 2.52
CA GLN A 226 11.32 11.91 3.14
C GLN A 226 9.83 12.27 3.11
N ILE A 227 9.12 12.03 1.99
CA ILE A 227 7.66 12.21 1.93
C ILE A 227 6.97 11.40 3.01
N GLN A 228 7.28 10.10 3.11
CA GLN A 228 6.70 9.25 4.15
C GLN A 228 7.01 9.80 5.55
N GLN A 229 8.25 10.21 5.82
CA GLN A 229 8.63 10.76 7.11
C GLN A 229 7.90 12.07 7.45
N ASP A 230 7.70 12.95 6.47
CA ASP A 230 6.96 14.20 6.64
C ASP A 230 5.49 13.91 6.99
N PHE A 231 4.87 12.93 6.32
CA PHE A 231 3.51 12.49 6.65
C PHE A 231 3.43 11.75 7.99
N THR A 232 4.45 10.99 8.38
CA THR A 232 4.55 10.39 9.73
C THR A 232 4.60 11.48 10.80
N ASN A 233 5.41 12.52 10.59
CA ASN A 233 5.51 13.65 11.51
C ASN A 233 4.20 14.44 11.57
N PHE A 234 3.56 14.65 10.42
CA PHE A 234 2.25 15.30 10.33
C PHE A 234 1.18 14.52 11.10
N LEU A 235 1.08 13.21 10.87
CA LEU A 235 0.15 12.33 11.58
C LEU A 235 0.37 12.39 13.10
N LYS A 236 1.61 12.20 13.56
CA LYS A 236 1.94 12.17 15.00
C LYS A 236 1.68 13.52 15.67
N ASN A 237 2.16 14.61 15.08
CA ASN A 237 2.16 15.92 15.74
C ASN A 237 0.85 16.68 15.56
N VAL A 238 0.12 16.45 14.46
CA VAL A 238 -1.09 17.21 14.13
C VAL A 238 -2.35 16.40 14.36
N LEU A 239 -2.42 15.17 13.83
CA LEU A 239 -3.65 14.39 13.87
C LEU A 239 -3.81 13.66 15.20
N LEU A 240 -2.84 12.84 15.58
CA LEU A 240 -2.84 12.11 16.85
C LEU A 240 -2.65 13.07 18.03
N GLY A 241 -1.82 14.11 17.89
CA GLY A 241 -1.69 15.17 18.88
C GLY A 241 -2.94 16.05 19.03
N GLY A 242 -3.76 16.15 17.97
CA GLY A 242 -5.01 16.91 17.94
C GLY A 242 -6.26 16.10 18.29
N LYS A 243 -6.11 14.84 18.73
CA LYS A 243 -7.24 13.98 19.08
C LYS A 243 -8.02 14.53 20.28
N GLN A 244 -9.32 14.32 20.28
CA GLN A 244 -10.23 14.73 21.35
C GLN A 244 -10.90 13.49 21.96
N TYR A 245 -11.41 13.61 23.19
CA TYR A 245 -12.13 12.52 23.85
C TYR A 245 -13.61 12.88 24.06
N PHE A 246 -14.47 11.88 23.91
CA PHE A 246 -15.91 11.91 24.07
C PHE A 246 -16.30 11.00 25.24
N TYR A 247 -16.64 11.60 26.38
CA TYR A 247 -17.18 10.88 27.52
C TYR A 247 -18.69 11.07 27.59
N ASP A 248 -19.45 9.96 27.56
CA ASP A 248 -20.90 10.00 27.73
C ASP A 248 -21.24 9.99 29.23
N TYR A 249 -21.32 11.19 29.82
CA TYR A 249 -21.81 11.37 31.18
C TYR A 249 -23.33 11.58 31.11
N SER A 250 -24.08 10.51 31.34
CA SER A 250 -25.54 10.47 31.37
C SER A 250 -26.21 11.31 32.49
N ASP A 251 -25.62 12.44 32.90
CA ASP A 251 -26.36 13.45 33.65
C ASP A 251 -25.99 14.93 33.41
N LYS A 252 -24.87 15.31 32.76
CA LYS A 252 -24.63 16.72 32.35
C LYS A 252 -23.75 16.81 31.10
N LYS A 253 -24.30 17.42 30.05
CA LYS A 253 -23.62 17.76 28.78
C LYS A 253 -22.29 18.47 29.01
N GLY A 254 -21.17 17.87 28.61
CA GLY A 254 -19.88 18.57 28.52
C GLY A 254 -18.74 17.71 27.95
N TYR A 255 -18.10 18.19 26.87
CA TYR A 255 -16.83 17.69 26.35
C TYR A 255 -15.67 18.17 27.24
N SER A 256 -14.67 17.34 27.52
CA SER A 256 -13.41 17.77 28.14
C SER A 256 -12.31 17.88 27.09
N ILE A 257 -11.86 19.11 26.80
CA ILE A 257 -10.67 19.35 25.97
C ILE A 257 -9.44 19.19 26.89
N GLN A 258 -8.76 18.04 26.85
CA GLN A 258 -7.36 18.02 27.30
C GLN A 258 -6.50 18.55 26.15
N SER A 259 -6.27 19.87 26.16
CA SER A 259 -5.47 20.55 25.15
C SER A 259 -4.00 20.11 25.25
N GLY A 260 -3.60 19.21 24.36
CA GLY A 260 -2.23 19.17 23.86
C GLY A 260 -1.98 20.36 22.94
N ILE A 261 -1.67 21.51 23.52
CA ILE A 261 -1.12 22.72 22.89
C ILE A 261 -2.10 23.58 22.04
N ASN A 262 -2.13 24.87 22.39
CA ASN A 262 -2.80 26.03 21.76
C ASN A 262 -4.30 26.29 22.06
N GLY A 263 -4.53 26.56 23.34
CA GLY A 263 -5.45 27.53 23.94
C GLY A 263 -6.57 28.18 23.12
N VAL A 264 -7.80 27.92 23.56
CA VAL A 264 -8.90 28.91 23.61
C VAL A 264 -9.70 28.67 24.89
N GLY A 265 -9.81 29.69 25.75
CA GLY A 265 -10.54 29.63 27.02
C GLY A 265 -12.05 29.47 26.84
N CYS A 266 -12.68 28.73 27.74
CA CYS A 266 -14.11 28.42 27.76
C CYS A 266 -14.89 29.45 28.60
N ASN A 267 -15.82 30.15 27.95
CA ASN A 267 -16.92 30.86 28.63
C ASN A 267 -18.18 29.97 28.60
N ASN A 268 -18.91 29.96 29.72
CA ASN A 268 -20.03 29.09 30.10
C ASN A 268 -21.28 29.14 29.20
N THR A 269 -21.18 28.66 27.97
CA THR A 269 -22.32 28.23 27.14
C THR A 269 -22.00 26.85 26.60
N GLU A 270 -22.99 25.95 26.49
CA GLU A 270 -22.85 24.56 26.01
C GLU A 270 -21.65 24.39 25.06
N PRO A 271 -20.69 23.47 25.35
CA PRO A 271 -19.50 23.32 24.52
C PRO A 271 -19.94 22.81 23.16
N LYS A 272 -20.09 23.73 22.20
CA LYS A 272 -20.19 23.41 20.78
C LYS A 272 -18.98 22.56 20.47
N PHE A 273 -19.18 21.36 19.90
CA PHE A 273 -18.11 20.69 19.16
C PHE A 273 -17.49 21.76 18.28
N ILE A 274 -16.26 22.15 18.60
CA ILE A 274 -15.57 23.15 17.83
C ILE A 274 -15.20 22.38 16.57
N GLY A 275 -16.08 22.46 15.57
CA GLY A 275 -15.98 21.65 14.37
C GLY A 275 -14.63 21.79 13.69
N PRO A 276 -14.44 21.12 12.54
CA PRO A 276 -13.17 21.12 11.82
C PRO A 276 -12.57 22.50 11.51
N GLN A 277 -13.36 23.55 11.70
CA GLN A 277 -13.02 24.96 11.60
C GLN A 277 -11.91 25.48 12.54
N GLN A 278 -11.52 24.78 13.62
CA GLN A 278 -10.34 25.21 14.41
C GLN A 278 -9.00 24.69 13.85
N PHE A 279 -8.94 23.52 13.23
CA PHE A 279 -7.73 23.09 12.52
C PHE A 279 -8.00 23.20 11.04
N ALA A 280 -7.54 24.29 10.42
CA ALA A 280 -7.81 24.66 9.04
C ALA A 280 -7.25 23.69 7.97
N GLN A 281 -7.02 22.42 8.33
CA GLN A 281 -6.40 21.38 7.53
C GLN A 281 -7.33 20.17 7.32
N HIS A 282 -8.27 19.87 8.24
CA HIS A 282 -9.10 18.66 8.19
C HIS A 282 -10.55 18.95 7.79
N ASP A 283 -11.21 17.98 7.14
CA ASP A 283 -12.57 18.10 6.57
C ASP A 283 -13.52 16.99 7.02
N VAL A 284 -13.04 16.08 7.89
CA VAL A 284 -13.82 15.06 8.60
C VAL A 284 -13.19 14.75 9.95
N CYS A 285 -14.01 14.36 10.93
CA CYS A 285 -13.54 13.72 12.16
C CYS A 285 -14.03 12.28 12.20
N ILE A 286 -13.14 11.34 12.54
CA ILE A 286 -13.51 9.95 12.76
C ILE A 286 -13.61 9.70 14.26
N ARG A 287 -14.76 9.20 14.71
CA ARG A 287 -14.97 8.77 16.08
C ARG A 287 -14.78 7.25 16.18
N VAL A 288 -13.94 6.84 17.11
CA VAL A 288 -13.69 5.44 17.47
C VAL A 288 -13.81 5.34 18.98
N GLU A 289 -14.84 4.64 19.46
CA GLU A 289 -15.21 4.60 20.88
C GLU A 289 -15.37 6.01 21.49
N ASP A 290 -14.49 6.38 22.41
CA ASP A 290 -14.38 7.68 23.06
C ASP A 290 -13.38 8.61 22.36
N GLU A 291 -12.56 8.17 21.40
CA GLU A 291 -11.64 9.04 20.67
C GLU A 291 -12.28 9.67 19.44
N ILE A 292 -12.02 10.96 19.22
CA ILE A 292 -12.38 11.71 18.01
C ILE A 292 -11.11 12.24 17.36
N LEU A 293 -10.82 11.76 16.16
CA LEU A 293 -9.60 12.04 15.42
C LEU A 293 -9.89 12.95 14.22
N PRO A 294 -9.21 14.11 14.10
CA PRO A 294 -9.30 14.95 12.91
C PRO A 294 -8.60 14.25 11.74
N CYS A 295 -9.23 14.21 10.56
CA CYS A 295 -8.72 13.49 9.39
C CYS A 295 -9.12 14.13 8.07
N HIS A 296 -8.66 13.55 6.95
CA HIS A 296 -8.85 14.10 5.61
C HIS A 296 -9.61 13.12 4.73
N LYS A 297 -10.76 13.52 4.17
CA LYS A 297 -11.56 12.70 3.25
C LYS A 297 -10.72 12.26 2.06
N ALA A 298 -9.95 13.18 1.47
CA ALA A 298 -9.03 12.90 0.37
C ALA A 298 -8.14 11.68 0.63
N VAL A 299 -7.59 11.56 1.85
CA VAL A 299 -6.71 10.47 2.24
C VAL A 299 -7.49 9.17 2.37
N PHE A 300 -8.61 9.17 3.10
CA PHE A 300 -9.44 7.97 3.23
C PHE A 300 -9.97 7.44 1.89
N THR A 301 -10.53 8.31 1.04
CA THR A 301 -11.09 7.90 -0.25
C THR A 301 -10.04 7.47 -1.26
N GLY A 302 -8.84 8.05 -1.19
CA GLY A 302 -7.75 7.69 -2.11
C GLY A 302 -6.94 6.48 -1.67
N ARG A 303 -7.08 6.02 -0.43
CA ARG A 303 -6.26 4.95 0.16
C ARG A 303 -7.04 3.72 0.61
N SER A 304 -8.37 3.80 0.67
CA SER A 304 -9.25 2.70 1.05
C SER A 304 -10.52 2.71 0.19
N GLU A 305 -10.80 1.58 -0.46
CA GLU A 305 -12.02 1.42 -1.25
C GLU A 305 -13.27 1.43 -0.39
N TYR A 306 -13.19 0.89 0.83
CA TYR A 306 -14.26 0.96 1.83
C TYR A 306 -14.65 2.41 2.12
N PHE A 307 -13.67 3.25 2.47
CA PHE A 307 -13.95 4.65 2.78
C PHE A 307 -14.33 5.45 1.53
N ASN A 308 -13.79 5.09 0.35
CA ASN A 308 -14.25 5.66 -0.91
C ASN A 308 -15.73 5.39 -1.15
N ALA A 309 -16.19 4.14 -0.97
CA ALA A 309 -17.60 3.79 -1.07
C ALA A 309 -18.44 4.52 -0.03
N MET A 310 -17.94 4.69 1.19
CA MET A 310 -18.62 5.43 2.25
C MET A 310 -18.79 6.93 1.94
N PHE A 311 -17.76 7.60 1.42
CA PHE A 311 -17.75 9.04 1.17
C PHE A 311 -18.18 9.46 -0.24
N ASN A 312 -18.13 8.57 -1.23
CA ASN A 312 -18.49 8.86 -2.63
C ASN A 312 -19.62 7.95 -3.16
N GLY A 313 -20.08 6.96 -2.40
CA GLY A 313 -21.15 6.05 -2.82
C GLY A 313 -22.58 6.65 -2.74
N PRO A 314 -23.60 5.86 -3.08
CA PRO A 314 -25.00 6.33 -3.15
C PRO A 314 -25.53 6.97 -1.86
N PHE A 315 -25.06 6.50 -0.70
CA PHE A 315 -25.44 6.99 0.62
C PHE A 315 -24.56 8.14 1.14
N ALA A 316 -23.54 8.56 0.38
CA ALA A 316 -22.57 9.54 0.82
C ALA A 316 -23.18 10.91 1.17
N LYS A 317 -24.30 11.31 0.56
CA LYS A 317 -24.91 12.63 0.79
C LYS A 317 -25.33 12.85 2.25
N SER A 318 -25.71 11.82 2.99
CA SER A 318 -26.04 11.93 4.42
C SER A 318 -24.77 12.00 5.27
N ILE A 319 -23.78 11.16 4.95
CA ILE A 319 -22.50 11.04 5.67
C ILE A 319 -21.62 12.27 5.45
N MET A 320 -21.49 12.77 4.22
CA MET A 320 -20.66 13.92 3.88
C MET A 320 -21.09 15.22 4.59
N LYS A 321 -22.36 15.31 5.01
CA LYS A 321 -22.89 16.44 5.79
C LYS A 321 -22.59 16.34 7.29
N GLN A 322 -22.20 15.17 7.77
CA GLN A 322 -21.85 14.97 9.17
C GLN A 322 -20.40 15.40 9.39
N PRO A 323 -20.13 16.23 10.41
CA PRO A 323 -18.76 16.61 10.75
C PRO A 323 -17.99 15.45 11.41
N ILE A 324 -18.69 14.49 12.00
CA ILE A 324 -18.13 13.33 12.71
C ILE A 324 -18.74 12.07 12.10
N VAL A 325 -17.89 11.14 11.69
CA VAL A 325 -18.26 9.79 11.24
C VAL A 325 -17.82 8.80 12.30
N THR A 326 -18.73 7.96 12.77
CA THR A 326 -18.42 6.94 13.78
C THR A 326 -18.06 5.63 13.09
N VAL A 327 -16.92 5.05 13.48
CA VAL A 327 -16.51 3.71 13.07
C VAL A 327 -16.67 2.81 14.29
N SER A 328 -17.57 1.84 14.18
CA SER A 328 -17.89 0.87 15.25
C SER A 328 -16.95 -0.34 15.19
N ASP A 329 -16.96 -1.14 16.27
CA ASP A 329 -16.21 -2.39 16.40
C ASP A 329 -14.70 -2.22 16.14
N LEU A 330 -14.10 -1.15 16.65
CA LEU A 330 -12.68 -0.88 16.48
C LEU A 330 -12.18 -0.17 17.73
N SER A 331 -11.07 -0.66 18.31
CA SER A 331 -10.43 0.06 19.42
C SER A 331 -9.59 1.23 18.89
N PRO A 332 -9.39 2.30 19.70
CA PRO A 332 -8.57 3.43 19.30
C PRO A 332 -7.13 3.06 18.93
N GLY A 333 -6.56 2.05 19.60
CA GLY A 333 -5.21 1.55 19.33
C GLY A 333 -5.08 0.94 17.93
N ILE A 334 -6.04 0.10 17.52
CA ILE A 334 -6.04 -0.50 16.19
C ILE A 334 -6.34 0.54 15.12
N PHE A 335 -7.26 1.47 15.38
CA PHE A 335 -7.50 2.58 14.45
C PHE A 335 -6.26 3.45 14.24
N ALA A 336 -5.46 3.69 15.28
CA ALA A 336 -4.22 4.45 15.14
C ALA A 336 -3.21 3.76 14.20
N LEU A 337 -3.10 2.42 14.25
CA LEU A 337 -2.27 1.62 13.33
C LEU A 337 -2.78 1.72 11.89
N ILE A 338 -4.10 1.61 11.70
CA ILE A 338 -4.73 1.77 10.38
C ILE A 338 -4.51 3.18 9.84
N LEU A 339 -4.63 4.20 10.69
CA LEU A 339 -4.39 5.58 10.33
C LEU A 339 -2.93 5.83 9.96
N GLU A 340 -1.98 5.23 10.70
CA GLU A 340 -0.56 5.25 10.35
C GLU A 340 -0.31 4.68 8.96
N PHE A 341 -0.88 3.52 8.67
CA PHE A 341 -0.78 2.90 7.35
C PHE A 341 -1.37 3.79 6.25
N ILE A 342 -2.59 4.29 6.44
CA ILE A 342 -3.30 5.09 5.44
C ILE A 342 -2.52 6.37 5.08
N TYR A 343 -1.92 7.04 6.08
CA TYR A 343 -1.18 8.28 5.89
C TYR A 343 0.27 8.10 5.43
N THR A 344 0.91 6.98 5.73
CA THR A 344 2.38 6.84 5.58
C THR A 344 2.81 5.64 4.74
N ASP A 345 1.88 4.73 4.42
CA ASP A 345 2.12 3.45 3.75
C ASP A 345 3.08 2.52 4.53
N LYS A 346 3.24 2.80 5.84
CA LYS A 346 4.01 2.04 6.83
C LYS A 346 3.16 1.83 8.08
N CYS A 347 3.43 0.76 8.80
CA CYS A 347 2.80 0.48 10.09
C CYS A 347 3.65 -0.53 10.84
N ASP A 348 4.09 -0.18 12.04
CA ASP A 348 4.76 -1.11 12.94
C ASP A 348 3.68 -1.81 13.78
N ILE A 349 3.32 -3.02 13.39
CA ILE A 349 2.20 -3.77 14.01
C ILE A 349 2.76 -4.58 15.19
N PRO A 350 2.31 -4.31 16.44
CA PRO A 350 2.66 -5.16 17.59
C PRO A 350 2.04 -6.55 17.47
N ASP A 351 2.72 -7.57 17.99
CA ASP A 351 2.23 -8.96 18.00
C ASP A 351 0.81 -9.08 18.58
N SER A 352 0.55 -8.39 19.70
CA SER A 352 -0.76 -8.41 20.37
C SER A 352 -1.89 -7.76 19.58
N ALA A 353 -1.58 -7.01 18.53
CA ALA A 353 -2.54 -6.34 17.66
C ALA A 353 -2.65 -7.02 16.28
N ALA A 354 -1.76 -7.95 15.96
CA ALA A 354 -1.59 -8.46 14.59
C ALA A 354 -2.85 -9.13 14.04
N TYR A 355 -3.54 -9.94 14.86
CA TYR A 355 -4.78 -10.59 14.46
C TYR A 355 -5.90 -9.58 14.20
N GLU A 356 -6.13 -8.64 15.11
CA GLU A 356 -7.20 -7.64 14.93
C GLU A 356 -6.91 -6.70 13.74
N VAL A 357 -5.65 -6.29 13.54
CA VAL A 357 -5.24 -5.52 12.35
C VAL A 357 -5.50 -6.31 11.07
N LEU A 358 -5.26 -7.63 11.05
CA LEU A 358 -5.55 -8.47 9.89
C LEU A 358 -7.04 -8.40 9.52
N ILE A 359 -7.92 -8.62 10.49
CA ILE A 359 -9.39 -8.59 10.27
C ILE A 359 -9.85 -7.19 9.81
N LYS A 360 -9.38 -6.14 10.48
CA LYS A 360 -9.83 -4.77 10.17
C LYS A 360 -9.24 -4.23 8.87
N SER A 361 -8.04 -4.64 8.50
CA SER A 361 -7.45 -4.28 7.21
C SER A 361 -8.19 -4.92 6.04
N ASP A 362 -8.69 -6.16 6.18
CA ASP A 362 -9.58 -6.78 5.20
C ASP A 362 -10.91 -6.03 5.10
N MET A 363 -11.57 -5.75 6.24
CA MET A 363 -12.81 -4.97 6.30
C MET A 363 -12.68 -3.59 5.61
N PHE A 364 -11.55 -2.91 5.79
CA PHE A 364 -11.29 -1.61 5.18
C PHE A 364 -10.65 -1.67 3.78
N LEU A 365 -10.50 -2.88 3.21
CA LEU A 365 -9.92 -3.13 1.89
C LEU A 365 -8.51 -2.53 1.76
N LEU A 366 -7.64 -2.86 2.72
CA LEU A 366 -6.25 -2.40 2.83
C LEU A 366 -5.29 -3.59 2.63
N ASP A 367 -5.23 -4.14 1.42
CA ASP A 367 -4.50 -5.40 1.10
C ASP A 367 -3.04 -5.43 1.55
N LYS A 368 -2.33 -4.31 1.43
CA LYS A 368 -0.93 -4.22 1.87
C LYS A 368 -0.82 -4.26 3.40
N LEU A 369 -1.74 -3.61 4.14
CA LEU A 369 -1.78 -3.72 5.60
C LEU A 369 -2.16 -5.13 6.05
N LYS A 370 -3.11 -5.77 5.36
CA LYS A 370 -3.47 -7.19 5.55
C LYS A 370 -2.26 -8.11 5.36
N SER A 371 -1.48 -7.85 4.32
CA SER A 371 -0.22 -8.57 4.06
C SER A 371 0.82 -8.35 5.16
N LEU A 372 0.98 -7.11 5.65
CA LEU A 372 1.89 -6.80 6.76
C LEU A 372 1.47 -7.53 8.05
N ALA A 373 0.18 -7.52 8.40
CA ALA A 373 -0.34 -8.23 9.55
C ALA A 373 -0.11 -9.75 9.45
N SER A 374 -0.35 -10.33 8.27
CA SER A 374 -0.04 -11.74 7.99
C SER A 374 1.45 -12.06 8.14
N ILE A 375 2.34 -11.14 7.74
CA ILE A 375 3.79 -11.31 7.96
C ILE A 375 4.10 -11.37 9.45
N VAL A 376 3.52 -10.48 10.27
CA VAL A 376 3.74 -10.50 11.73
C VAL A 376 3.26 -11.81 12.34
N LEU A 377 2.03 -12.23 12.04
CA LEU A 377 1.44 -13.49 12.54
C LEU A 377 2.30 -14.72 12.21
N THR A 378 2.88 -14.74 11.00
CA THR A 378 3.67 -15.89 10.52
C THR A 378 5.18 -15.80 10.81
N SER A 379 5.62 -14.71 11.43
CA SER A 379 7.03 -14.56 11.87
C SER A 379 7.26 -15.08 13.29
N SER A 380 6.20 -15.23 14.09
CA SER A 380 6.26 -15.88 15.40
C SER A 380 6.43 -17.40 15.24
N SER A 381 7.10 -18.04 16.21
CA SER A 381 7.17 -19.50 16.30
C SER A 381 5.88 -20.11 16.84
N GLU A 382 5.23 -19.41 17.77
CA GLU A 382 3.96 -19.80 18.39
C GLU A 382 2.81 -18.95 17.85
N PRO A 383 1.59 -19.49 17.78
CA PRO A 383 0.45 -18.76 17.28
C PRO A 383 0.11 -17.60 18.21
N LEU A 384 0.00 -16.39 17.63
CA LEU A 384 -0.32 -15.17 18.36
C LEU A 384 -1.82 -15.03 18.70
N GLU A 385 -2.63 -15.97 18.21
CA GLU A 385 -4.06 -16.12 18.45
C GLU A 385 -4.39 -17.63 18.41
N ASP A 386 -5.57 -18.07 18.85
CA ASP A 386 -5.96 -19.49 18.75
C ASP A 386 -5.73 -20.06 17.33
N ILE A 387 -5.01 -21.19 17.24
CA ILE A 387 -4.57 -21.75 15.94
C ILE A 387 -5.75 -22.12 15.02
N TYR A 388 -6.88 -22.56 15.58
CA TYR A 388 -8.06 -22.89 14.79
C TYR A 388 -8.72 -21.63 14.25
N VAL A 389 -8.74 -20.56 15.05
CA VAL A 389 -9.18 -19.24 14.60
C VAL A 389 -8.28 -18.72 13.48
N LEU A 390 -6.96 -18.85 13.60
CA LEU A 390 -6.01 -18.45 12.56
C LEU A 390 -6.20 -19.23 11.26
N MET A 391 -6.35 -20.56 11.34
CA MET A 391 -6.57 -21.40 10.15
C MET A 391 -7.86 -21.02 9.42
N ARG A 392 -8.98 -20.91 10.15
CA ARG A 392 -10.27 -20.50 9.57
C ARG A 392 -10.20 -19.10 8.96
N THR A 393 -9.57 -18.15 9.67
CA THR A 393 -9.35 -16.80 9.15
C THR A 393 -8.50 -16.82 7.88
N ALA A 394 -7.47 -17.67 7.81
CA ALA A 394 -6.63 -17.79 6.62
C ALA A 394 -7.42 -18.30 5.41
N ILE A 395 -8.29 -19.30 5.61
CA ILE A 395 -9.16 -19.85 4.56
C ILE A 395 -10.19 -18.80 4.13
N ASP A 396 -10.95 -18.24 5.10
CA ASP A 396 -12.05 -17.29 4.84
C ASP A 396 -11.56 -16.03 4.12
N LEU A 397 -10.38 -15.54 4.49
CA LEU A 397 -9.77 -14.34 3.92
C LEU A 397 -8.81 -14.64 2.75
N ASN A 398 -8.66 -15.92 2.36
CA ASN A 398 -7.76 -16.41 1.31
C ASN A 398 -6.30 -15.93 1.45
N ILE A 399 -5.71 -16.19 2.62
CA ILE A 399 -4.35 -15.78 3.00
C ILE A 399 -3.42 -17.01 2.99
N GLU A 400 -2.99 -17.42 1.80
CA GLU A 400 -2.14 -18.59 1.55
C GLU A 400 -0.91 -18.67 2.47
N ARG A 401 -0.28 -17.52 2.78
CA ARG A 401 0.88 -17.47 3.68
C ARG A 401 0.52 -17.89 5.11
N LEU A 402 -0.62 -17.44 5.63
CA LEU A 402 -1.07 -17.76 6.97
C LEU A 402 -1.59 -19.20 7.04
N GLU A 403 -2.30 -19.64 6.01
CA GLU A 403 -2.80 -21.02 5.88
C GLU A 403 -1.64 -22.03 5.92
N ARG A 404 -0.62 -21.83 5.08
CA ARG A 404 0.60 -22.66 5.09
C ARG A 404 1.30 -22.69 6.44
N TRP A 405 1.36 -21.53 7.11
CA TRP A 405 1.96 -21.44 8.43
C TRP A 405 1.16 -22.25 9.47
N CYS A 406 -0.18 -22.18 9.42
CA CYS A 406 -1.04 -22.97 10.29
C CYS A 406 -0.93 -24.48 10.00
N SER A 407 -0.98 -24.90 8.73
CA SER A 407 -0.81 -26.29 8.31
C SER A 407 0.54 -26.86 8.79
N ARG A 408 1.61 -26.06 8.69
CA ARG A 408 2.92 -26.43 9.23
C ARG A 408 2.87 -26.62 10.75
N TRP A 409 2.27 -25.67 11.48
CA TRP A 409 2.16 -25.75 12.93
C TRP A 409 1.39 -27.01 13.36
N PHE A 410 0.28 -27.34 12.68
CA PHE A 410 -0.47 -28.57 12.93
C PHE A 410 0.35 -29.84 12.67
N ALA A 411 1.15 -29.89 11.61
CA ALA A 411 2.03 -31.02 11.35
C ALA A 411 3.14 -31.17 12.41
N GLU A 412 3.65 -30.05 12.93
CA GLU A 412 4.64 -30.04 14.00
C GLU A 412 4.05 -30.53 15.33
N HIS A 413 2.80 -30.18 15.63
CA HIS A 413 2.06 -30.49 16.87
C HIS A 413 1.01 -31.59 16.69
N LEU A 414 1.14 -32.43 15.66
CA LEU A 414 0.09 -33.37 15.25
C LEU A 414 -0.42 -34.20 16.44
N SER A 415 0.49 -34.80 17.22
CA SER A 415 0.13 -35.65 18.37
C SER A 415 -0.72 -34.95 19.44
N GLU A 416 -0.68 -33.62 19.54
CA GLU A 416 -1.45 -32.83 20.51
C GLU A 416 -2.88 -32.54 20.03
N VAL A 417 -3.10 -32.52 18.72
CA VAL A 417 -4.39 -32.12 18.12
C VAL A 417 -5.24 -33.29 17.64
N LEU A 418 -4.70 -34.52 17.58
CA LEU A 418 -5.41 -35.71 17.04
C LEU A 418 -6.76 -35.98 17.72
N GLU A 419 -6.88 -35.66 19.01
CA GLU A 419 -8.10 -35.88 19.79
C GLU A 419 -8.98 -34.63 19.92
N ASP A 420 -8.51 -33.45 19.46
CA ASP A 420 -9.28 -32.20 19.53
C ASP A 420 -10.39 -32.23 18.46
N GLN A 421 -11.63 -32.07 18.90
CA GLN A 421 -12.78 -32.04 18.00
C GLN A 421 -12.66 -30.94 16.95
N ARG A 422 -12.06 -29.78 17.29
CA ARG A 422 -11.89 -28.67 16.35
C ARG A 422 -10.94 -29.03 15.20
N PHE A 423 -9.98 -29.93 15.43
CA PHE A 423 -9.09 -30.43 14.38
C PHE A 423 -9.82 -31.40 13.45
N LEU A 424 -10.65 -32.29 14.03
CA LEU A 424 -11.51 -33.18 13.26
C LEU A 424 -12.50 -32.41 12.39
N ASP A 425 -13.11 -31.36 12.94
CA ASP A 425 -14.03 -30.49 12.21
C ASP A 425 -13.33 -29.78 11.04
N LEU A 426 -12.07 -29.33 11.20
CA LEU A 426 -11.31 -28.75 10.09
C LEU A 426 -11.06 -29.73 8.94
N ILE A 427 -10.75 -30.99 9.25
CA ILE A 427 -10.57 -32.05 8.23
C ILE A 427 -11.89 -32.30 7.50
N ASP A 428 -12.98 -32.43 8.25
CA ASP A 428 -14.31 -32.66 7.69
C ASP A 428 -14.76 -31.50 6.79
N GLU A 429 -14.58 -30.25 7.24
CA GLU A 429 -14.89 -29.06 6.44
C GLU A 429 -14.02 -28.98 5.17
N SER A 430 -12.72 -29.27 5.28
CA SER A 430 -11.82 -29.30 4.12
C SER A 430 -12.27 -30.34 3.11
N ALA A 431 -12.70 -31.52 3.56
CA ALA A 431 -13.21 -32.58 2.71
C ALA A 431 -14.49 -32.20 1.95
N HIS A 432 -15.32 -31.34 2.53
CA HIS A 432 -16.58 -30.86 1.95
C HIS A 432 -16.46 -29.55 1.16
N SER A 433 -15.29 -28.90 1.15
CA SER A 433 -15.07 -27.63 0.44
C SER A 433 -15.16 -27.74 -1.09
N ILE A 434 -15.02 -28.94 -1.66
CA ILE A 434 -15.01 -29.19 -3.12
C ILE A 434 -16.39 -29.67 -3.59
N GLN A 435 -17.13 -28.81 -4.31
CA GLN A 435 -18.54 -29.05 -4.74
C GLN A 435 -18.76 -30.23 -5.70
N LYS A 436 -17.72 -30.71 -6.41
CA LYS A 436 -17.80 -31.82 -7.37
C LYS A 436 -16.74 -32.88 -7.07
N ARG A 437 -16.58 -33.23 -5.79
CA ARG A 437 -15.59 -34.20 -5.35
C ARG A 437 -15.89 -35.58 -5.94
N GLN A 438 -14.92 -36.21 -6.59
CA GLN A 438 -14.94 -37.65 -6.84
C GLN A 438 -14.49 -38.39 -5.57
N GLU A 439 -14.85 -39.67 -5.45
CA GLU A 439 -14.48 -40.52 -4.28
C GLU A 439 -12.96 -40.59 -4.03
N THR A 440 -12.12 -40.18 -4.99
CA THR A 440 -10.66 -40.24 -4.94
C THR A 440 -9.97 -38.87 -5.02
N ASP A 441 -10.69 -37.76 -4.88
CA ASP A 441 -10.05 -36.44 -4.86
C ASP A 441 -9.34 -36.21 -3.52
N THR A 442 -8.21 -35.52 -3.52
CA THR A 442 -7.49 -35.27 -2.27
C THR A 442 -8.20 -34.28 -1.36
N ILE A 443 -7.98 -34.38 -0.04
CA ILE A 443 -8.45 -33.39 0.94
C ILE A 443 -7.37 -32.32 1.07
N PRO A 444 -7.62 -31.05 0.71
CA PRO A 444 -6.58 -30.02 0.67
C PRO A 444 -5.80 -29.89 1.97
N PHE A 445 -6.48 -29.85 3.11
CA PHE A 445 -5.82 -29.73 4.41
C PHE A 445 -4.98 -30.96 4.76
N VAL A 446 -5.42 -32.16 4.37
CA VAL A 446 -4.67 -33.41 4.60
C VAL A 446 -3.42 -33.47 3.72
N ASP A 447 -3.52 -33.04 2.47
CA ASP A 447 -2.36 -32.94 1.57
C ASP A 447 -1.31 -31.96 2.11
N ASP A 448 -1.76 -30.82 2.63
CA ASP A 448 -0.90 -29.86 3.32
C ASP A 448 -0.19 -30.48 4.53
N LEU A 449 -0.92 -31.24 5.35
CA LEU A 449 -0.33 -31.97 6.48
C LEU A 449 0.69 -33.02 6.02
N ARG A 450 0.36 -33.84 5.01
CA ARG A 450 1.26 -34.82 4.39
C ARG A 450 2.55 -34.13 3.89
N TYR A 451 2.40 -33.01 3.20
CA TYR A 451 3.51 -32.20 2.72
C TYR A 451 4.40 -31.72 3.88
N TRP A 452 3.83 -31.08 4.91
CA TRP A 452 4.63 -30.55 6.02
C TRP A 452 5.24 -31.65 6.90
N LEU A 453 4.59 -32.81 7.04
CA LEU A 453 5.17 -33.98 7.70
C LEU A 453 6.39 -34.51 6.93
N SER A 454 6.36 -34.56 5.60
CA SER A 454 7.52 -34.99 4.81
C SER A 454 8.69 -34.02 5.00
N LYS A 455 8.43 -32.70 5.03
CA LYS A 455 9.45 -31.67 5.32
C LYS A 455 10.01 -31.77 6.74
N LYS A 456 9.14 -31.96 7.75
CA LYS A 456 9.54 -32.12 9.17
C LYS A 456 10.51 -33.30 9.34
N ASN A 457 10.24 -34.42 8.65
CA ASN A 457 11.03 -35.65 8.75
C ASN A 457 12.13 -35.78 7.68
N SER A 458 12.35 -34.75 6.85
CA SER A 458 13.34 -34.76 5.77
C SER A 458 13.18 -35.91 4.75
N VAL A 459 11.95 -36.35 4.51
CA VAL A 459 11.62 -37.40 3.54
C VAL A 459 11.62 -36.80 2.12
N LEU A 460 12.28 -37.46 1.17
CA LEU A 460 12.30 -37.03 -0.21
C LEU A 460 11.05 -37.52 -0.96
N GLU A 461 10.59 -36.73 -1.92
CA GLU A 461 9.39 -37.07 -2.71
C GLU A 461 9.58 -38.34 -3.56
N GLU A 462 10.83 -38.67 -3.90
CA GLU A 462 11.16 -39.89 -4.65
C GLU A 462 11.04 -41.17 -3.83
N ASP A 463 11.16 -41.07 -2.50
CA ASP A 463 11.08 -42.19 -1.56
C ASP A 463 9.62 -42.49 -1.16
N ILE A 464 8.70 -41.58 -1.47
CA ILE A 464 7.27 -41.70 -1.18
C ILE A 464 6.57 -42.53 -2.26
N ASP A 465 5.95 -43.64 -1.86
CA ASP A 465 5.12 -44.43 -2.77
C ASP A 465 3.87 -43.64 -3.16
N LYS A 466 3.73 -43.36 -4.46
CA LYS A 466 2.66 -42.51 -4.99
C LYS A 466 1.24 -43.03 -4.74
N LYS A 467 1.07 -44.32 -4.40
CA LYS A 467 -0.25 -44.86 -4.11
C LYS A 467 -0.60 -44.75 -2.64
N SER A 468 0.35 -45.04 -1.74
CA SER A 468 0.10 -45.02 -0.30
C SER A 468 0.41 -43.68 0.37
N GLY A 469 1.21 -42.83 -0.26
CA GLY A 469 1.76 -41.61 0.35
C GLY A 469 2.84 -41.88 1.41
N LYS A 470 3.22 -43.15 1.62
CA LYS A 470 4.17 -43.61 2.65
C LYS A 470 5.51 -44.03 2.03
N VAL A 471 6.57 -44.00 2.83
CA VAL A 471 7.86 -44.58 2.46
C VAL A 471 7.77 -46.10 2.58
N ARG A 472 8.44 -46.86 1.71
CA ARG A 472 8.42 -48.32 1.76
C ARG A 472 9.20 -48.82 2.97
N GLU A 473 8.62 -49.75 3.71
CA GLU A 473 9.30 -50.41 4.83
C GLU A 473 10.20 -51.53 4.30
N ASP A 474 11.44 -51.18 3.96
CA ASP A 474 12.50 -52.12 3.62
C ASP A 474 13.62 -52.12 4.68
N GLU A 475 14.69 -52.89 4.44
CA GLU A 475 15.78 -53.04 5.43
C GLU A 475 16.58 -51.74 5.65
N ASP A 476 16.46 -50.76 4.74
CA ASP A 476 17.23 -49.51 4.76
C ASP A 476 16.41 -48.32 5.31
N ILE A 477 15.16 -48.53 5.74
CA ILE A 477 14.29 -47.46 6.25
C ILE A 477 14.93 -46.75 7.46
N THR A 478 14.98 -45.43 7.38
CA THR A 478 15.52 -44.59 8.44
C THR A 478 14.52 -44.40 9.58
N ALA A 479 15.03 -44.00 10.75
CA ALA A 479 14.17 -43.68 11.90
C ALA A 479 13.20 -42.53 11.60
N TRP A 480 13.60 -41.55 10.79
CA TRP A 480 12.76 -40.39 10.43
C TRP A 480 11.67 -40.76 9.42
N GLU A 481 11.96 -41.67 8.48
CA GLU A 481 10.95 -42.23 7.57
C GLU A 481 9.93 -43.10 8.31
N THR A 482 10.39 -43.84 9.33
CA THR A 482 9.50 -44.60 10.23
C THR A 482 8.57 -43.66 11.00
N GLU A 483 9.09 -42.54 11.52
CA GLU A 483 8.27 -41.52 12.22
C GLU A 483 7.27 -40.82 11.28
N TYR A 484 7.68 -40.55 10.04
CA TYR A 484 6.80 -40.06 8.98
C TYR A 484 5.64 -41.03 8.71
N ASN A 485 5.95 -42.31 8.46
CA ASN A 485 4.93 -43.34 8.23
C ASN A 485 3.97 -43.47 9.42
N SER A 486 4.49 -43.45 10.66
CA SER A 486 3.67 -43.48 11.88
C SER A 486 2.74 -42.27 11.99
N SER A 487 3.21 -41.08 11.59
CA SER A 487 2.37 -39.87 11.58
C SER A 487 1.25 -39.98 10.55
N LEU A 488 1.52 -40.55 9.37
CA LEU A 488 0.52 -40.80 8.35
C LEU A 488 -0.51 -41.84 8.78
N GLU A 489 -0.11 -42.91 9.48
CA GLU A 489 -1.05 -43.88 10.02
C GLU A 489 -2.08 -43.25 10.98
N LYS A 490 -1.65 -42.27 11.78
CA LYS A 490 -2.55 -41.54 12.67
C LYS A 490 -3.56 -40.69 11.88
N ILE A 491 -3.12 -40.08 10.77
CA ILE A 491 -4.01 -39.36 9.84
C ILE A 491 -5.00 -40.33 9.20
N ASP A 492 -4.54 -41.47 8.69
CA ASP A 492 -5.41 -42.49 8.08
C ASP A 492 -6.48 -42.98 9.07
N GLN A 493 -6.12 -43.16 10.34
CA GLN A 493 -7.07 -43.53 11.40
C GLN A 493 -8.14 -42.45 11.63
N ILE A 494 -7.78 -41.16 11.56
CA ILE A 494 -8.75 -40.06 11.63
C ILE A 494 -9.69 -40.09 10.44
N LEU A 495 -9.16 -40.25 9.22
CA LEU A 495 -9.96 -40.32 8.00
C LEU A 495 -10.97 -41.47 8.05
N LEU A 496 -10.53 -42.65 8.49
CA LEU A 496 -11.41 -43.80 8.70
C LEU A 496 -12.49 -43.50 9.76
N LYS A 497 -12.14 -42.84 10.86
CA LYS A 497 -13.10 -42.45 11.92
C LYS A 497 -14.15 -41.46 11.41
N LEU A 498 -13.76 -40.55 10.52
CA LEU A 498 -14.65 -39.56 9.89
C LEU A 498 -15.40 -40.12 8.67
N ASN A 499 -15.14 -41.38 8.29
CA ASN A 499 -15.70 -42.00 7.10
C ASN A 499 -15.39 -41.20 5.82
N LEU A 500 -14.14 -40.74 5.71
CA LEU A 500 -13.59 -39.99 4.59
C LEU A 500 -12.56 -40.84 3.85
N ASP A 501 -12.67 -40.89 2.51
CA ASP A 501 -11.64 -41.43 1.62
C ASP A 501 -10.78 -40.25 1.08
N ALA A 502 -9.45 -40.38 1.09
CA ALA A 502 -8.52 -39.29 0.74
C ALA A 502 -7.12 -39.72 0.27
#